data_AF-A0A3N4QBS4-F1
#
_entry.id   AF-A0A3N4QBS4-F1
#
_cell.length_a   1.000
_cell.length_b   1.000
_cell.length_c   1.000
_cell.angle_alpha   90.00
_cell.angle_beta   90.00
_cell.angle_gamma   90.00
#
_symmetry.space_group_name_H-M   'P 1'
#
loop_
_entity.id
_entity.type
_entity.pdbx_description
1 polymer ?
#
loop_
_entity_poly.entity_id
_entity_poly.type
_entity_poly.pdbx_seq_one_letter_code
_entity_poly.pdbx_strand_id
1 'polypeptide(L)'
;MLFRNILADFGSRSAYTGEPGGFITYFQYKIGPYQRDHHLYFPKEPFAVRYNNEVFNKLFEYSGEDIFKYLDFHFDAFPEKNAFILYLDRQLTERLKKSLSKERKIKLESAADWVAEKKRLFRAEAELTREDISRDLQLVIDSKAAGKVDEAQQRLDNLTDKLEHKFEDAISRLESASSLLPTGSIGLNNQNHQDKLVQLLYLLQNLHNPKNRTEALFSSFSNINLAAILRHHFRDFADKKSNTIEKKAKASIAKLKNTDPKVQKLIQALEEFFYA
;
A
#
# COMPACT_ATOMS: atom_id res chain seq x y z
N MET A 1 6.23 15.50 -30.79
CA MET A 1 5.35 15.37 -29.60
C MET A 1 6.01 15.88 -28.32
N LEU A 2 6.59 17.09 -28.34
CA LEU A 2 7.38 17.62 -27.20
C LEU A 2 6.62 18.67 -26.35
N PHE A 3 5.55 19.27 -26.90
CA PHE A 3 4.86 20.40 -26.25
C PHE A 3 3.64 20.03 -25.41
N ARG A 4 3.21 18.76 -25.38
CA ARG A 4 2.08 18.30 -24.55
C ARG A 4 2.45 18.01 -23.09
N ASN A 5 3.75 17.98 -22.78
CA ASN A 5 4.29 17.47 -21.51
C ASN A 5 4.65 18.54 -20.47
N ILE A 6 4.52 19.83 -20.78
CA ILE A 6 5.01 20.92 -19.91
C ILE A 6 3.86 21.61 -19.13
N LEU A 7 2.60 21.42 -19.51
CA LEU A 7 1.47 22.18 -18.93
C LEU A 7 0.71 21.49 -17.79
N ALA A 8 1.14 20.31 -17.33
CA ALA A 8 0.46 19.59 -16.25
C ALA A 8 0.91 19.97 -14.83
N ASP A 9 1.95 20.81 -14.69
CA ASP A 9 2.59 21.12 -13.41
C ASP A 9 2.03 22.35 -12.67
N PHE A 10 1.09 23.10 -13.26
CA PHE A 10 0.57 24.31 -12.63
C PHE A 10 -0.92 24.20 -12.29
N GLY A 11 -1.20 23.93 -11.02
CA GLY A 11 -2.46 24.34 -10.39
C GLY A 11 -3.31 23.21 -9.80
N SER A 12 -2.89 22.64 -8.68
CA SER A 12 -3.77 22.36 -7.52
C SER A 12 -2.94 21.72 -6.41
N ARG A 13 -3.14 22.16 -5.17
CA ARG A 13 -2.60 21.49 -3.98
C ARG A 13 -3.24 20.10 -3.90
N SER A 14 -2.52 19.10 -4.38
CA SER A 14 -2.90 17.70 -4.30
C SER A 14 -2.48 17.14 -2.93
N ALA A 15 -3.36 16.40 -2.26
CA ALA A 15 -3.05 15.67 -1.02
C ALA A 15 -2.13 14.45 -1.23
N TYR A 16 -1.77 14.14 -2.48
CA TYR A 16 -0.75 13.15 -2.79
C TYR A 16 0.63 13.74 -2.52
N THR A 17 1.51 12.94 -1.93
CA THR A 17 2.90 13.28 -1.60
C THR A 17 3.54 14.02 -2.78
N GLY A 18 4.22 15.13 -2.48
CA GLY A 18 4.97 15.90 -3.48
C GLY A 18 6.26 15.20 -3.93
N GLU A 19 6.43 13.91 -3.61
CA GLU A 19 7.64 13.14 -3.86
C GLU A 19 7.44 12.19 -5.07
N PRO A 20 8.43 12.07 -5.97
CA PRO A 20 8.40 11.07 -7.03
C PRO A 20 8.25 9.65 -6.47
N GLY A 21 7.41 8.81 -7.07
CA GLY A 21 7.21 7.42 -6.65
C GLY A 21 6.34 7.23 -5.40
N GLY A 22 5.91 8.30 -4.72
CA GLY A 22 5.11 8.24 -3.49
C GLY A 22 3.62 7.90 -3.68
N PHE A 23 3.27 7.03 -4.62
CA PHE A 23 1.88 6.69 -4.97
C PHE A 23 1.68 5.19 -5.17
N ILE A 24 0.42 4.73 -5.12
CA ILE A 24 0.08 3.33 -5.38
C ILE A 24 0.13 3.07 -6.89
N THR A 25 0.91 2.07 -7.28
CA THR A 25 1.16 1.69 -8.67
C THR A 25 0.08 0.74 -9.21
N TYR A 26 -1.15 1.24 -9.35
CA TYR A 26 -2.26 0.50 -9.95
C TYR A 26 -1.95 -0.06 -11.37
N PHE A 27 -1.17 0.65 -12.16
CA PHE A 27 -0.78 0.37 -13.53
C PHE A 27 0.75 0.19 -13.58
N GLN A 28 1.17 -0.87 -14.26
CA GLN A 28 2.58 -1.21 -14.45
C GLN A 28 3.28 -0.14 -15.30
N TYR A 29 4.43 0.36 -14.83
CA TYR A 29 5.23 1.35 -15.55
C TYR A 29 6.71 0.97 -15.62
N LYS A 30 7.43 1.58 -16.56
CA LYS A 30 8.86 1.45 -16.74
C LYS A 30 9.52 2.82 -16.87
N ILE A 31 10.76 2.91 -16.38
CA ILE A 31 11.63 4.06 -16.64
C ILE A 31 12.44 3.80 -17.90
N GLY A 32 12.27 4.64 -18.91
CA GLY A 32 12.97 4.48 -20.18
C GLY A 32 12.21 5.05 -21.39
N PRO A 33 12.72 4.78 -22.61
CA PRO A 33 12.07 5.22 -23.83
C PRO A 33 10.72 4.53 -24.00
N TYR A 34 9.75 5.27 -24.56
CA TYR A 34 8.41 4.75 -24.83
C TYR A 34 8.45 3.53 -25.76
N GLN A 35 7.68 2.49 -25.41
CA GLN A 35 7.42 1.35 -26.27
C GLN A 35 5.90 1.21 -26.52
N ARG A 36 5.56 0.61 -27.67
CA ARG A 36 4.17 0.30 -28.05
C ARG A 36 3.72 -1.02 -27.41
N ASP A 37 3.82 -1.10 -26.09
CA ASP A 37 3.22 -2.18 -25.30
C ASP A 37 2.21 -1.57 -24.30
N HIS A 38 1.66 -2.40 -23.41
CA HIS A 38 0.70 -1.96 -22.39
C HIS A 38 1.33 -1.22 -21.21
N HIS A 39 2.66 -1.17 -21.05
CA HIS A 39 3.26 -0.45 -19.93
C HIS A 39 3.14 1.07 -20.10
N LEU A 40 3.09 1.77 -18.97
CA LEU A 40 3.34 3.21 -18.94
C LEU A 40 4.85 3.47 -19.02
N TYR A 41 5.29 4.48 -19.75
CA TYR A 41 6.71 4.84 -19.84
C TYR A 41 6.96 6.24 -19.35
N PHE A 42 7.96 6.38 -18.48
CA PHE A 42 8.42 7.67 -17.99
C PHE A 42 9.94 7.80 -18.17
N PRO A 43 10.46 9.00 -18.50
CA PRO A 43 11.91 9.21 -18.60
C PRO A 43 12.62 9.18 -17.24
N LYS A 44 11.88 9.45 -16.16
CA LYS A 44 12.32 9.41 -14.77
C LYS A 44 11.12 9.11 -13.87
N GLU A 45 11.38 8.78 -12.62
CA GLU A 45 10.35 8.53 -11.61
C GLU A 45 9.26 9.63 -11.65
N PRO A 46 7.98 9.27 -11.92
CA PRO A 46 6.92 10.25 -12.05
C PRO A 46 6.40 10.73 -10.69
N PHE A 47 5.75 11.88 -10.67
CA PHE A 47 4.88 12.27 -9.57
C PHE A 47 3.48 11.66 -9.74
N ALA A 48 2.73 11.56 -8.64
CA ALA A 48 1.39 10.96 -8.64
C ALA A 48 0.46 11.55 -9.71
N VAL A 49 0.44 12.87 -9.88
CA VAL A 49 -0.39 13.55 -10.89
C VAL A 49 -0.02 13.11 -12.31
N ARG A 50 1.28 13.09 -12.62
CA ARG A 50 1.79 12.69 -13.92
C ARG A 50 1.46 11.23 -14.20
N TYR A 51 1.71 10.36 -13.23
CA TYR A 51 1.41 8.95 -13.31
C TYR A 51 -0.08 8.69 -13.60
N ASN A 52 -0.96 9.30 -12.79
CA ASN A 52 -2.41 9.14 -12.95
C ASN A 52 -2.92 9.69 -14.29
N ASN A 53 -2.31 10.75 -14.83
CA ASN A 53 -2.69 11.26 -16.14
C ASN A 53 -2.22 10.34 -17.26
N GLU A 54 -1.03 9.74 -17.13
CA GLU A 54 -0.48 8.87 -18.15
C GLU A 54 -1.28 7.59 -18.34
N VAL A 55 -1.87 7.05 -17.26
CA VAL A 55 -2.83 5.93 -17.31
C VAL A 55 -3.90 6.16 -18.39
N PHE A 56 -4.50 7.36 -18.42
CA PHE A 56 -5.58 7.69 -19.34
C PHE A 56 -5.06 8.21 -20.68
N ASN A 57 -3.89 8.85 -20.72
CA ASN A 57 -3.24 9.19 -21.99
C ASN A 57 -2.96 7.93 -22.81
N LYS A 58 -2.38 6.91 -22.16
CA LYS A 58 -2.09 5.60 -22.74
C LYS A 58 -3.38 4.88 -23.15
N LEU A 59 -4.41 4.91 -22.31
CA LEU A 59 -5.75 4.39 -22.65
C LEU A 59 -6.27 4.95 -23.99
N PHE A 60 -6.05 6.24 -24.26
CA PHE A 60 -6.52 6.88 -25.49
C PHE A 60 -5.77 6.45 -26.75
N GLU A 61 -4.68 5.69 -26.64
CA GLU A 61 -4.01 5.06 -27.78
C GLU A 61 -4.81 3.86 -28.31
N TYR A 62 -5.68 3.27 -27.49
CA TYR A 62 -6.44 2.06 -27.82
C TYR A 62 -7.89 2.39 -28.24
N SER A 63 -8.54 1.44 -28.91
CA SER A 63 -9.94 1.55 -29.33
C SER A 63 -10.65 0.20 -29.19
N GLY A 64 -11.94 0.22 -28.87
CA GLY A 64 -12.75 -0.99 -28.78
C GLY A 64 -12.16 -2.01 -27.80
N GLU A 65 -12.06 -3.27 -28.23
CA GLU A 65 -11.56 -4.38 -27.41
C GLU A 65 -10.11 -4.21 -26.93
N ASP A 66 -9.28 -3.43 -27.62
CA ASP A 66 -7.90 -3.22 -27.18
C ASP A 66 -7.80 -2.39 -25.90
N ILE A 67 -8.84 -1.59 -25.59
CA ILE A 67 -8.98 -0.95 -24.28
C ILE A 67 -9.10 -2.01 -23.18
N PHE A 68 -9.84 -3.09 -23.44
CA PHE A 68 -10.08 -4.14 -22.45
C PHE A 68 -8.79 -4.92 -22.20
N LYS A 69 -8.05 -5.28 -23.26
CA LYS A 69 -6.74 -5.95 -23.15
C LYS A 69 -5.73 -5.12 -22.35
N TYR A 70 -5.70 -3.80 -22.57
CA TYR A 70 -4.86 -2.90 -21.79
C TYR A 70 -5.24 -2.90 -20.30
N LEU A 71 -6.54 -2.83 -19.99
CA LEU A 71 -7.03 -2.86 -18.61
C LEU A 71 -6.80 -4.22 -17.94
N ASP A 72 -7.05 -5.33 -18.63
CA ASP A 72 -6.83 -6.69 -18.13
C ASP A 72 -5.35 -6.93 -17.82
N PHE A 73 -4.43 -6.49 -18.69
CA PHE A 73 -2.99 -6.58 -18.44
C PHE A 73 -2.58 -5.97 -17.09
N HIS A 74 -3.11 -4.79 -16.76
CA HIS A 74 -2.81 -4.13 -15.49
C HIS A 74 -3.58 -4.71 -14.31
N PHE A 75 -4.84 -5.08 -14.55
CA PHE A 75 -5.69 -5.70 -13.56
C PHE A 75 -5.08 -7.02 -13.09
N ASP A 76 -4.62 -7.88 -13.99
CA ASP A 76 -4.02 -9.18 -13.70
C ASP A 76 -2.71 -9.05 -12.93
N ALA A 77 -1.92 -8.03 -13.24
CA ALA A 77 -0.66 -7.75 -12.54
C ALA A 77 -0.85 -7.12 -11.14
N PHE A 78 -1.98 -6.45 -10.88
CA PHE A 78 -2.21 -5.79 -9.60
C PHE A 78 -2.78 -6.77 -8.55
N PRO A 79 -2.16 -6.93 -7.36
CA PRO A 79 -2.61 -7.94 -6.39
C PRO A 79 -4.04 -7.72 -5.88
N GLU A 80 -4.37 -6.47 -5.53
CA GLU A 80 -5.65 -6.11 -4.91
C GLU A 80 -6.71 -5.74 -5.95
N LYS A 81 -7.32 -6.75 -6.57
CA LYS A 81 -8.28 -6.59 -7.68
C LYS A 81 -9.40 -5.59 -7.37
N ASN A 82 -9.98 -5.66 -6.16
CA ASN A 82 -11.03 -4.75 -5.72
C ASN A 82 -10.55 -3.30 -5.61
N ALA A 83 -9.32 -3.08 -5.13
CA ALA A 83 -8.76 -1.73 -5.04
C ALA A 83 -8.46 -1.15 -6.43
N PHE A 84 -8.03 -1.97 -7.40
CA PHE A 84 -7.87 -1.55 -8.79
C PHE A 84 -9.21 -1.11 -9.40
N ILE A 85 -10.25 -1.94 -9.27
CA ILE A 85 -11.60 -1.65 -9.76
C ILE A 85 -12.12 -0.35 -9.14
N LEU A 86 -11.99 -0.18 -7.82
CA LEU A 86 -12.43 1.01 -7.11
C LEU A 86 -11.69 2.28 -7.54
N TYR A 87 -10.36 2.19 -7.72
CA TYR A 87 -9.56 3.29 -8.23
C TYR A 87 -10.04 3.72 -9.61
N LEU A 88 -10.17 2.76 -10.53
CA LEU A 88 -10.52 3.05 -11.92
C LEU A 88 -11.94 3.63 -12.02
N ASP A 89 -12.89 3.06 -11.29
CA ASP A 89 -14.27 3.55 -11.19
C ASP A 89 -14.36 5.02 -10.74
N ARG A 90 -13.64 5.38 -9.68
CA ARG A 90 -13.60 6.76 -9.17
C ARG A 90 -12.95 7.71 -10.18
N GLN A 91 -11.83 7.30 -10.79
CA GLN A 91 -11.13 8.12 -11.77
C GLN A 91 -11.97 8.34 -13.03
N LEU A 92 -12.65 7.30 -13.53
CA LEU A 92 -13.52 7.38 -14.70
C LEU A 92 -14.73 8.28 -14.41
N THR A 93 -15.36 8.10 -13.25
CA THR A 93 -16.50 8.93 -12.81
C THR A 93 -16.13 10.42 -12.81
N GLU A 94 -14.99 10.78 -12.24
CA GLU A 94 -14.54 12.18 -12.20
C GLU A 94 -14.12 12.72 -13.57
N ARG A 95 -13.52 11.89 -14.43
CA ARG A 95 -13.08 12.30 -15.76
C ARG A 95 -14.25 12.45 -16.74
N LEU A 96 -15.26 11.59 -16.66
CA LEU A 96 -16.48 11.65 -17.49
C LEU A 96 -17.35 12.89 -17.20
N LYS A 97 -17.23 13.49 -16.02
CA LYS A 97 -17.88 14.78 -15.68
C LYS A 97 -17.28 15.97 -16.42
N LYS A 98 -16.06 15.86 -16.97
CA LYS A 98 -15.37 16.96 -17.64
C LYS A 98 -15.87 17.11 -19.08
N SER A 99 -15.77 18.33 -19.62
CA SER A 99 -15.99 18.56 -21.05
C SER A 99 -14.89 17.85 -21.85
N LEU A 100 -15.29 16.89 -22.69
CA LEU A 100 -14.39 16.03 -23.45
C LEU A 100 -14.83 15.97 -24.92
N SER A 101 -13.87 15.79 -25.82
CA SER A 101 -14.18 15.41 -27.21
C SER A 101 -14.96 14.09 -27.25
N LYS A 102 -15.88 13.95 -28.22
CA LYS A 102 -16.69 12.73 -28.41
C LYS A 102 -15.85 11.44 -28.40
N GLU A 103 -14.71 11.43 -29.09
CA GLU A 103 -13.82 10.28 -29.14
C GLU A 103 -13.27 9.87 -27.77
N ARG A 104 -12.69 10.81 -27.02
CA ARG A 104 -12.20 10.55 -25.65
C ARG A 104 -13.33 10.10 -24.72
N LYS A 105 -14.52 10.66 -24.87
CA LYS A 105 -15.68 10.27 -24.08
C LYS A 105 -16.02 8.79 -24.30
N ILE A 106 -16.11 8.36 -25.56
CA ILE A 106 -16.35 6.95 -25.93
C ILE A 106 -15.30 6.03 -25.31
N LYS A 107 -14.01 6.40 -25.37
CA LYS A 107 -12.93 5.57 -24.79
C LYS A 107 -13.04 5.44 -23.26
N LEU A 108 -13.42 6.52 -22.57
CA LEU A 108 -13.68 6.47 -21.13
C LEU A 108 -14.94 5.68 -20.79
N GLU A 109 -15.99 5.78 -21.61
CA GLU A 109 -17.22 4.97 -21.49
C GLU A 109 -16.90 3.48 -21.65
N SER A 110 -16.10 3.08 -22.65
CA SER A 110 -15.65 1.70 -22.81
C SER A 110 -14.86 1.18 -21.61
N ALA A 111 -13.99 2.00 -21.02
CA ALA A 111 -13.29 1.63 -19.79
C ALA A 111 -14.25 1.51 -18.58
N ALA A 112 -15.31 2.31 -18.54
CA ALA A 112 -16.34 2.23 -17.51
C ALA A 112 -17.20 0.96 -17.66
N ASP A 113 -17.49 0.55 -18.88
CA ASP A 113 -18.18 -0.72 -19.17
C ASP A 113 -17.36 -1.91 -18.68
N TRP A 114 -16.05 -1.91 -18.94
CA TRP A 114 -15.14 -2.93 -18.40
C TRP A 114 -15.17 -2.98 -16.86
N VAL A 115 -15.17 -1.82 -16.18
CA VAL A 115 -15.29 -1.75 -14.71
C VAL A 115 -16.63 -2.34 -14.24
N ALA A 116 -17.72 -2.01 -14.92
CA ALA A 116 -19.05 -2.53 -14.60
C ALA A 116 -19.12 -4.05 -14.77
N GLU A 117 -18.51 -4.59 -15.83
CA GLU A 117 -18.40 -6.03 -16.06
C GLU A 117 -17.64 -6.73 -14.92
N LYS A 118 -16.44 -6.23 -14.55
CA LYS A 118 -15.67 -6.82 -13.44
C LYS A 118 -16.44 -6.75 -12.12
N LYS A 119 -17.09 -5.64 -11.80
CA LYS A 119 -17.94 -5.53 -10.61
C LYS A 119 -19.07 -6.58 -10.60
N ARG A 120 -19.69 -6.84 -11.75
CA ARG A 120 -20.75 -7.85 -11.88
C ARG A 120 -20.21 -9.25 -11.64
N LEU A 121 -19.05 -9.59 -12.21
CA LEU A 121 -18.41 -10.90 -12.01
C LEU A 121 -18.07 -11.13 -10.53
N PHE A 122 -17.48 -10.15 -9.85
CA PHE A 122 -17.12 -10.25 -8.44
C PHE A 122 -18.36 -10.39 -7.54
N ARG A 123 -19.47 -9.71 -7.87
CA ARG A 123 -20.74 -9.90 -7.16
C ARG A 123 -21.32 -11.30 -7.37
N ALA A 124 -21.28 -11.80 -8.60
CA ALA A 124 -21.78 -13.15 -8.90
C ALA A 124 -20.96 -14.23 -8.16
N GLU A 125 -19.64 -14.09 -8.09
CA GLU A 125 -18.76 -14.99 -7.32
C GLU A 125 -19.06 -14.92 -5.82
N ALA A 126 -19.32 -13.73 -5.28
CA ALA A 126 -19.69 -13.55 -3.88
C ALA A 126 -21.04 -14.21 -3.54
N GLU A 127 -22.04 -14.08 -4.41
CA GLU A 127 -23.35 -14.73 -4.21
C GLU A 127 -23.24 -16.26 -4.32
N LEU A 128 -22.47 -16.79 -5.28
CA LEU A 128 -22.21 -18.23 -5.36
C LEU A 128 -21.55 -18.77 -4.08
N THR A 129 -20.55 -18.04 -3.57
CA THR A 129 -19.90 -18.40 -2.30
C THR A 129 -20.89 -18.41 -1.13
N ARG A 130 -21.81 -17.44 -1.09
CA ARG A 130 -22.85 -17.33 -0.05
C ARG A 130 -23.84 -18.48 -0.15
N GLU A 131 -24.28 -18.84 -1.35
CA GLU A 131 -25.19 -19.97 -1.59
C GLU A 131 -24.54 -21.28 -1.16
N ASP A 132 -23.27 -21.49 -1.48
CA ASP A 132 -22.53 -22.70 -1.07
C ASP A 132 -22.40 -22.81 0.46
N ILE A 133 -22.07 -21.72 1.15
CA ILE A 133 -22.03 -21.70 2.63
C ILE A 133 -23.42 -21.98 3.21
N SER A 134 -24.46 -21.38 2.64
CA SER A 134 -25.84 -21.56 3.12
C SER A 134 -26.31 -23.01 2.92
N ARG A 135 -25.93 -23.63 1.80
CA ARG A 135 -26.21 -25.04 1.51
C ARG A 135 -25.48 -25.96 2.50
N ASP A 136 -24.19 -25.71 2.76
CA ASP A 136 -23.41 -26.48 3.73
C ASP A 136 -23.99 -26.38 5.15
N LEU A 137 -24.44 -25.19 5.57
CA LEU A 137 -25.15 -25.00 6.84
C LEU A 137 -26.48 -25.75 6.90
N GLN A 138 -27.27 -25.73 5.81
CA GLN A 138 -28.53 -26.45 5.77
C GLN A 138 -28.32 -27.96 5.91
N LEU A 139 -27.27 -28.51 5.28
CA LEU A 139 -26.92 -29.92 5.40
C LEU A 139 -26.51 -30.31 6.84
N VAL A 140 -25.88 -29.40 7.59
CA VAL A 140 -25.60 -29.60 9.03
C VAL A 140 -26.90 -29.65 9.82
N ILE A 141 -27.82 -28.72 9.58
CA ILE A 141 -29.13 -28.65 10.26
C ILE A 141 -29.95 -29.91 9.98
N ASP A 142 -30.02 -30.34 8.72
CA ASP A 142 -30.78 -31.51 8.30
C ASP A 142 -30.20 -32.81 8.89
N SER A 143 -28.87 -32.94 8.91
CA SER A 143 -28.19 -34.11 9.52
C SER A 143 -28.47 -34.18 11.03
N LYS A 144 -28.48 -33.03 11.71
CA LYS A 144 -28.81 -32.95 13.13
C LYS A 144 -30.28 -33.26 13.41
N ALA A 145 -31.19 -32.76 12.57
CA ALA A 145 -32.62 -33.05 12.66
C ALA A 145 -32.94 -34.53 12.42
N ALA A 146 -32.16 -35.21 11.56
CA ALA A 146 -32.24 -36.64 11.31
C ALA A 146 -31.60 -37.51 12.40
N GLY A 147 -31.10 -36.93 13.49
CA GLY A 147 -30.44 -37.65 14.59
C GLY A 147 -29.03 -38.16 14.27
N LYS A 148 -28.45 -37.77 13.12
CA LYS A 148 -27.10 -38.16 12.69
C LYS A 148 -26.07 -37.17 13.23
N VAL A 149 -25.85 -37.22 14.55
CA VAL A 149 -25.01 -36.25 15.25
C VAL A 149 -23.56 -36.25 14.75
N ASP A 150 -22.98 -37.43 14.49
CA ASP A 150 -21.60 -37.55 14.00
C ASP A 150 -21.44 -36.97 12.58
N GLU A 151 -22.42 -37.20 11.69
CA GLU A 151 -22.42 -36.66 10.33
C GLU A 151 -22.58 -35.12 10.35
N ALA A 152 -23.43 -34.61 11.25
CA ALA A 152 -23.60 -33.17 11.44
C ALA A 152 -22.32 -32.51 11.97
N GLN A 153 -21.64 -33.15 12.92
CA GLN A 153 -20.38 -32.65 13.47
C GLN A 153 -19.28 -32.62 12.41
N GLN A 154 -19.10 -33.70 11.64
CA GLN A 154 -18.10 -33.75 10.58
C GLN A 154 -18.34 -32.68 9.49
N ARG A 155 -19.61 -32.41 9.15
CA ARG A 155 -19.97 -31.34 8.20
C ARG A 155 -19.68 -29.95 8.77
N LEU A 156 -19.92 -29.74 10.07
CA LEU A 156 -19.62 -28.48 10.74
C LEU A 156 -18.10 -28.23 10.83
N ASP A 157 -17.32 -29.26 11.14
CA ASP A 157 -15.85 -29.17 11.19
C ASP A 157 -15.30 -28.80 9.80
N ASN A 158 -15.73 -29.48 8.74
CA ASN A 158 -15.34 -29.16 7.36
C ASN A 158 -15.72 -27.73 6.94
N LEU A 159 -16.89 -27.23 7.38
CA LEU A 159 -17.30 -25.85 7.11
C LEU A 159 -16.42 -24.85 7.86
N THR A 160 -16.04 -25.18 9.10
CA THR A 160 -15.14 -24.37 9.93
C THR A 160 -13.76 -24.29 9.28
N ASP A 161 -13.18 -25.42 8.86
CA ASP A 161 -11.89 -25.46 8.17
C ASP A 161 -11.90 -24.63 6.87
N LYS A 162 -12.98 -24.72 6.07
CA LYS A 162 -13.15 -23.90 4.87
C LYS A 162 -13.18 -22.41 5.18
N LEU A 163 -13.84 -22.02 6.27
CA LEU A 163 -13.93 -20.62 6.70
C LEU A 163 -12.58 -20.13 7.25
N GLU A 164 -11.90 -20.93 8.07
CA GLU A 164 -10.57 -20.62 8.60
C GLU A 164 -9.57 -20.40 7.47
N HIS A 165 -9.53 -21.29 6.47
CA HIS A 165 -8.65 -21.11 5.31
C HIS A 165 -8.99 -19.83 4.52
N LYS A 166 -10.28 -19.48 4.37
CA LYS A 166 -10.68 -18.21 3.73
C LYS A 166 -10.26 -16.99 4.55
N PHE A 167 -10.26 -17.08 5.88
CA PHE A 167 -9.78 -16.03 6.77
C PHE A 167 -8.25 -15.88 6.71
N GLU A 168 -7.50 -16.99 6.70
CA GLU A 168 -6.04 -16.97 6.56
C GLU A 168 -5.62 -16.34 5.21
N ASP A 169 -6.29 -16.71 4.12
CA ASP A 169 -6.08 -16.09 2.81
C ASP A 169 -6.38 -14.58 2.83
N ALA A 170 -7.46 -14.17 3.50
CA ALA A 170 -7.81 -12.76 3.64
C ALA A 170 -6.78 -11.97 4.47
N ILE A 171 -6.27 -12.55 5.54
CA ILE A 171 -5.21 -11.98 6.37
C ILE A 171 -3.92 -11.86 5.55
N SER A 172 -3.53 -12.90 4.82
CA SER A 172 -2.34 -12.88 3.96
C SER A 172 -2.42 -11.81 2.87
N ARG A 173 -3.60 -11.62 2.26
CA ARG A 173 -3.85 -10.52 1.31
C ARG A 173 -3.74 -9.15 1.99
N LEU A 174 -4.30 -8.98 3.19
CA LEU A 174 -4.18 -7.73 3.95
C LEU A 174 -2.73 -7.40 4.34
N GLU A 175 -1.95 -8.40 4.75
CA GLU A 175 -0.53 -8.23 5.04
C GLU A 175 0.25 -7.84 3.78
N SER A 176 -0.05 -8.48 2.66
CA SER A 176 0.52 -8.14 1.34
C SER A 176 0.11 -6.74 0.89
N ALA A 177 -1.15 -6.34 1.09
CA ALA A 177 -1.64 -4.99 0.80
C ALA A 177 -0.99 -3.93 1.69
N SER A 178 -0.67 -4.26 2.95
CA SER A 178 0.07 -3.36 3.85
C SER A 178 1.49 -3.10 3.34
N SER A 179 2.11 -4.08 2.67
CA SER A 179 3.42 -3.92 2.03
C SER A 179 3.38 -3.08 0.75
N LEU A 180 2.19 -2.90 0.15
CA LEU A 180 1.95 -2.04 -1.02
C LEU A 180 1.65 -0.58 -0.65
N LEU A 181 1.45 -0.26 0.64
CA LEU A 181 1.39 1.13 1.07
C LEU A 181 2.81 1.71 0.94
N PRO A 182 3.00 2.80 0.15
CA PRO A 182 4.32 3.37 -0.07
C PRO A 182 4.86 3.94 1.25
N THR A 183 5.59 3.11 1.97
CA THR A 183 6.47 3.56 3.04
C THR A 183 7.78 3.89 2.34
N GLY A 184 8.12 5.17 2.28
CA GLY A 184 9.35 5.62 1.63
C GLY A 184 10.54 4.82 2.17
N SER A 185 11.35 4.25 1.28
CA SER A 185 12.53 3.49 1.67
C SER A 185 13.71 4.44 1.88
N ILE A 186 14.26 4.46 3.08
CA ILE A 186 15.46 5.20 3.46
C ILE A 186 16.67 4.29 3.24
N GLY A 187 17.44 4.59 2.20
CA GLY A 187 18.72 3.94 1.92
C GLY A 187 19.87 4.64 2.64
N LEU A 188 20.69 3.89 3.37
CA LEU A 188 21.94 4.40 3.93
C LEU A 188 23.08 4.19 2.93
N ASN A 189 23.75 5.29 2.55
CA ASN A 189 24.95 5.21 1.71
C ASN A 189 26.09 4.45 2.40
N ASN A 190 26.15 4.51 3.73
CA ASN A 190 27.11 3.76 4.54
C ASN A 190 26.37 2.90 5.58
N GLN A 191 26.39 1.58 5.37
CA GLN A 191 25.72 0.62 6.25
C GLN A 191 26.26 0.64 7.68
N ASN A 192 27.52 1.05 7.89
CA ASN A 192 28.09 1.19 9.23
C ASN A 192 27.41 2.29 10.06
N HIS A 193 26.57 3.14 9.46
CA HIS A 193 25.80 4.17 10.17
C HIS A 193 24.46 3.67 10.69
N GLN A 194 24.04 2.46 10.36
CA GLN A 194 22.76 1.91 10.79
C GLN A 194 22.62 1.89 12.31
N ASP A 195 23.65 1.41 13.03
CA ASP A 195 23.66 1.40 14.50
C ASP A 195 23.54 2.82 15.07
N LYS A 196 24.24 3.79 14.49
CA LYS A 196 24.19 5.20 14.93
C LYS A 196 22.83 5.84 14.68
N LEU A 197 22.16 5.46 13.59
CA LEU A 197 20.83 5.95 13.27
C LEU A 197 19.79 5.41 14.27
N VAL A 198 19.85 4.11 14.58
CA VAL A 198 19.01 3.51 15.63
C VAL A 198 19.23 4.23 16.96
N GLN A 199 20.49 4.52 17.31
CA GLN A 199 20.82 5.29 18.50
C GLN A 199 20.26 6.71 18.46
N LEU A 200 20.32 7.40 17.32
CA LEU A 200 19.73 8.74 17.16
C LEU A 200 18.21 8.72 17.36
N LEU A 201 17.51 7.78 16.74
CA LEU A 201 16.06 7.63 16.91
C LEU A 201 15.71 7.33 18.37
N TYR A 202 16.53 6.53 19.06
CA TYR A 202 16.39 6.31 20.49
C TYR A 202 16.64 7.57 21.33
N LEU A 203 17.63 8.40 20.98
CA LEU A 203 17.84 9.68 21.66
C LEU A 203 16.65 10.62 21.48
N LEU A 204 16.09 10.71 20.27
CA LEU A 204 14.86 11.48 20.00
C LEU A 204 13.66 10.93 20.79
N GLN A 205 13.53 9.61 20.87
CA GLN A 205 12.48 8.95 21.64
C GLN A 205 12.52 9.34 23.13
N ASN A 206 13.71 9.57 23.69
CA ASN A 206 13.91 9.87 25.11
C ASN A 206 14.27 11.36 25.35
N LEU A 207 14.06 12.23 24.37
CA LEU A 207 14.35 13.65 24.50
C LEU A 207 13.28 14.33 25.37
N HIS A 208 13.74 15.10 26.35
CA HIS A 208 12.88 15.86 27.27
C HIS A 208 13.38 17.29 27.37
N ASN A 209 12.47 18.21 27.70
CA ASN A 209 12.83 19.60 27.97
C ASN A 209 13.78 19.65 29.18
N PRO A 210 14.98 20.25 29.05
CA PRO A 210 15.95 20.34 30.15
C PRO A 210 15.42 21.16 31.33
N LYS A 211 14.51 22.12 31.09
CA LYS A 211 13.87 22.96 32.12
C LYS A 211 12.63 22.29 32.72
N ASN A 212 11.99 21.37 31.99
CA ASN A 212 10.79 20.68 32.43
C ASN A 212 10.79 19.21 32.01
N ARG A 213 11.29 18.32 32.88
CA ARG A 213 11.43 16.89 32.56
C ARG A 213 10.11 16.16 32.31
N THR A 214 8.96 16.74 32.64
CA THR A 214 7.66 16.13 32.30
C THR A 214 7.26 16.40 30.85
N GLU A 215 7.89 17.38 30.21
CA GLU A 215 7.65 17.74 28.81
C GLU A 215 8.60 16.94 27.90
N ALA A 216 8.12 15.81 27.39
CA ALA A 216 8.82 14.99 26.40
C ALA A 216 8.54 15.46 24.97
N LEU A 217 9.41 15.11 24.02
CA LEU A 217 9.25 15.53 22.61
C LEU A 217 8.02 14.88 21.98
N PHE A 218 7.73 13.64 22.37
CA PHE A 218 6.59 12.88 21.89
C PHE A 218 5.66 12.55 23.05
N SER A 219 4.35 12.71 22.83
CA SER A 219 3.33 12.27 23.79
C SER A 219 3.28 10.74 23.94
N SER A 220 3.68 10.02 22.89
CA SER A 220 3.89 8.57 22.93
C SER A 220 4.88 8.13 21.84
N PHE A 221 6.01 7.55 22.25
CA PHE A 221 6.95 6.91 21.33
C PHE A 221 7.60 5.69 22.01
N SER A 222 7.07 4.50 21.73
CA SER A 222 7.54 3.25 22.35
C SER A 222 8.59 2.53 21.49
N ASN A 223 9.21 1.49 22.06
CA ASN A 223 10.12 0.61 21.31
C ASN A 223 9.43 -0.14 20.16
N ILE A 224 8.11 -0.37 20.28
CA ILE A 224 7.30 -0.97 19.20
C ILE A 224 7.21 0.00 18.02
N ASN A 225 6.95 1.28 18.30
CA ASN A 225 6.91 2.32 17.27
C ASN A 225 8.29 2.49 16.60
N LEU A 226 9.38 2.42 17.38
CA LEU A 226 10.74 2.45 16.83
C LEU A 226 10.96 1.26 15.89
N ALA A 227 10.59 0.04 16.31
CA ALA A 227 10.73 -1.15 15.49
C ALA A 227 9.86 -1.10 14.22
N ALA A 228 8.66 -0.52 14.30
CA ALA A 228 7.79 -0.29 13.15
C ALA A 228 8.43 0.68 12.14
N ILE A 229 8.94 1.83 12.60
CA ILE A 229 9.67 2.79 11.74
C ILE A 229 10.86 2.10 11.07
N LEU A 230 11.64 1.33 11.82
CA LEU A 230 12.78 0.59 11.28
C LEU A 230 12.33 -0.41 10.20
N ARG A 231 11.30 -1.22 10.49
CA ARG A 231 10.75 -2.21 9.56
C ARG A 231 10.24 -1.58 8.26
N HIS A 232 9.48 -0.50 8.39
CA HIS A 232 8.79 0.12 7.26
C HIS A 232 9.72 0.93 6.35
N HIS A 233 10.74 1.58 6.92
CA HIS A 233 11.54 2.52 6.15
C HIS A 233 12.93 1.99 5.77
N PHE A 234 13.47 0.99 6.46
CA PHE A 234 14.84 0.56 6.25
C PHE A 234 14.89 -0.87 5.72
N ARG A 235 15.44 -1.04 4.51
CA ARG A 235 15.50 -2.32 3.78
C ARG A 235 16.06 -3.46 4.63
N ASP A 236 17.07 -3.18 5.42
CA ASP A 236 17.70 -4.18 6.29
C ASP A 236 16.75 -4.77 7.33
N PHE A 237 15.65 -4.09 7.66
CA PHE A 237 14.67 -4.54 8.64
C PHE A 237 13.34 -4.99 8.03
N ALA A 238 13.11 -4.77 6.73
CA ALA A 238 11.84 -5.03 6.05
C ALA A 238 11.32 -6.46 6.26
N ASP A 239 12.20 -7.46 6.10
CA ASP A 239 11.82 -8.88 6.16
C ASP A 239 11.95 -9.49 7.57
N LYS A 240 12.18 -8.67 8.60
CA LYS A 240 12.39 -9.15 9.97
C LYS A 240 11.10 -9.04 10.79
N LYS A 241 10.83 -10.07 11.59
CA LYS A 241 9.76 -10.04 12.60
C LYS A 241 10.03 -8.93 13.63
N SER A 242 8.99 -8.24 14.11
CA SER A 242 9.11 -7.11 15.06
C SER A 242 9.99 -7.43 16.28
N ASN A 243 9.81 -8.60 16.90
CA ASN A 243 10.64 -9.04 18.04
C ASN A 243 12.15 -9.14 17.70
N THR A 244 12.48 -9.50 16.46
CA THR A 244 13.87 -9.56 15.98
C THR A 244 14.43 -8.15 15.79
N ILE A 245 13.63 -7.23 15.27
CA ILE A 245 14.01 -5.82 15.08
C ILE A 245 14.24 -5.17 16.44
N GLU A 246 13.33 -5.35 17.40
CA GLU A 246 13.50 -4.84 18.77
C GLU A 246 14.77 -5.35 19.43
N LYS A 247 15.09 -6.65 19.28
CA LYS A 247 16.33 -7.22 19.81
C LYS A 247 17.57 -6.58 19.18
N LYS A 248 17.56 -6.35 17.87
CA LYS A 248 18.65 -5.65 17.17
C LYS A 248 18.76 -4.20 17.63
N ALA A 249 17.63 -3.50 17.74
CA ALA A 249 17.62 -2.12 18.22
C ALA A 249 18.19 -2.01 19.63
N LYS A 250 17.76 -2.88 20.55
CA LYS A 250 18.32 -2.96 21.92
C LYS A 250 19.83 -3.21 21.91
N ALA A 251 20.33 -4.07 21.03
CA ALA A 251 21.78 -4.32 20.90
C ALA A 251 22.54 -3.08 20.40
N SER A 252 21.99 -2.33 19.44
CA SER A 252 22.57 -1.06 18.98
C SER A 252 22.52 0.01 20.07
N ILE A 253 21.41 0.12 20.81
CA ILE A 253 21.24 1.05 21.92
C ILE A 253 22.19 0.73 23.08
N ALA A 254 22.42 -0.55 23.39
CA ALA A 254 23.35 -0.96 24.45
C ALA A 254 24.81 -0.53 24.17
N LYS A 255 25.17 -0.26 22.91
CA LYS A 255 26.49 0.28 22.53
C LYS A 255 26.58 1.81 22.73
N LEU A 256 25.45 2.49 22.94
CA LEU A 256 25.40 3.94 23.15
C LEU A 256 25.95 4.26 24.54
N LYS A 257 27.07 4.98 24.58
CA LYS A 257 27.65 5.48 25.82
C LYS A 257 27.18 6.90 26.05
N ASN A 258 26.19 7.07 26.93
CA ASN A 258 25.70 8.42 27.28
C ASN A 258 26.80 9.30 27.88
N THR A 259 27.88 8.73 28.42
CA THR A 259 29.04 9.50 28.92
C THR A 259 30.01 9.94 27.83
N ASP A 260 29.84 9.51 26.58
CA ASP A 260 30.69 9.94 25.46
C ASP A 260 30.45 11.44 25.17
N PRO A 261 31.51 12.27 25.16
CA PRO A 261 31.38 13.70 24.88
C PRO A 261 30.65 14.03 23.58
N LYS A 262 30.77 13.18 22.54
CA LYS A 262 30.08 13.39 21.26
C LYS A 262 28.57 13.16 21.39
N VAL A 263 28.17 12.18 22.19
CA VAL A 263 26.76 11.88 22.45
C VAL A 263 26.15 13.00 23.29
N GLN A 264 26.86 13.47 24.32
CA GLN A 264 26.43 14.62 25.13
C GLN A 264 26.24 15.89 24.30
N LYS A 265 27.20 16.19 23.41
CA LYS A 265 27.09 17.34 22.50
C LYS A 265 25.90 17.22 21.56
N LEU A 266 25.59 16.01 21.08
CA LEU A 266 24.42 15.75 20.25
C LEU A 266 23.11 15.94 21.04
N ILE A 267 23.03 15.41 22.27
CA ILE A 267 21.85 15.58 23.13
C ILE A 267 21.62 17.07 23.40
N GLN A 268 22.66 17.81 23.78
CA GLN A 268 22.56 19.25 24.00
C GLN A 268 22.05 19.98 22.75
N ALA A 269 22.57 19.67 21.57
CA ALA A 269 22.12 20.28 20.32
C ALA A 269 20.66 19.94 20.00
N LEU A 270 20.18 18.73 20.33
CA LEU A 270 18.78 18.36 20.17
C LEU A 270 17.88 19.10 21.17
N GLU A 271 18.30 19.18 22.43
CA GLU A 271 17.58 19.93 23.46
C GLU A 271 17.46 21.41 23.10
N GLU A 272 18.55 22.03 22.65
CA GLU A 272 18.55 23.41 22.16
C GLU A 272 17.63 23.58 20.94
N PHE A 273 17.66 22.66 19.97
CA PHE A 273 16.84 22.77 18.78
C PHE A 273 15.33 22.70 19.05
N PHE A 274 14.89 21.82 19.96
CA PHE A 274 13.47 21.60 20.23
C PHE A 274 12.90 22.44 21.38
N TYR A 275 13.73 22.92 22.32
CA TYR A 275 13.26 23.55 23.56
C TYR A 275 13.93 24.88 23.95
N ALA A 276 14.88 25.40 23.16
CA ALA A 276 15.47 26.72 23.42
C ALA A 276 14.61 27.88 22.91
#